data_AF-A0A6V7HVC3-F1
#
_entry.id   AF-A0A6V7HVC3-F1
#
_cell.length_a   1.000
_cell.length_b   1.000
_cell.length_c   1.000
_cell.angle_alpha   90.00
_cell.angle_beta   90.00
_cell.angle_gamma   90.00
#
_symmetry.space_group_name_H-M   'P 1'
#
loop_
_entity.id
_entity.type
_entity.pdbx_description
1 polymer ?
#
loop_
_entity_poly.entity_id
_entity_poly.type
_entity_poly.pdbx_seq_one_letter_code
_entity_poly.pdbx_strand_id
1 'polypeptide(L)'
;TTPQAESLARGIKDKLNELRSSVASALVASDKSGLSQTAHTVSGRLEQANKWLLNPHVDDRGLGQRAIAMIIHEGKKVAEGLPGIHKAEILQLCDEVDTLSHQLADLCAHGQGDTPRAQEIARKLSQKLYELKNRIQQAVVSRVVEDFIDITTPLKQFTDAVLTPEGTPGREQNFNDKTHALQNFSSRAAKTARMVAAGGSGGNKKLAEALLNSASQ
;
A
#
# COMPACT_ATOMS: atom_id res chain seq x y z
N THR A 1 -54.49 -0.87 7.15
CA THR A 1 -53.53 -1.15 6.06
C THR A 1 -54.28 -1.86 4.94
N THR A 2 -54.04 -1.52 3.67
CA THR A 2 -54.75 -2.19 2.57
C THR A 2 -54.08 -3.53 2.27
N PRO A 3 -54.85 -4.55 1.85
CA PRO A 3 -54.28 -5.86 1.49
C PRO A 3 -53.24 -5.76 0.35
N GLN A 4 -53.40 -4.78 -0.53
CA GLN A 4 -52.43 -4.45 -1.57
C GLN A 4 -51.10 -3.92 -1.00
N ALA A 5 -51.14 -3.10 0.05
CA ALA A 5 -49.92 -2.59 0.70
C ALA A 5 -49.17 -3.70 1.47
N GLU A 6 -49.90 -4.64 2.08
CA GLU A 6 -49.32 -5.79 2.78
C GLU A 6 -48.73 -6.84 1.81
N SER A 7 -49.31 -6.99 0.62
CA SER A 7 -48.76 -7.81 -0.46
C SER A 7 -47.48 -7.18 -1.03
N LEU A 8 -47.47 -5.87 -1.25
CA LEU A 8 -46.28 -5.15 -1.72
C LEU A 8 -45.14 -5.20 -0.69
N ALA A 9 -45.44 -5.00 0.59
CA ALA A 9 -44.43 -5.07 1.67
C ALA A 9 -43.79 -6.46 1.77
N ARG A 10 -44.57 -7.54 1.58
CA ARG A 10 -44.04 -8.90 1.49
C ARG A 10 -43.16 -9.10 0.26
N GLY A 11 -43.61 -8.67 -0.91
CA GLY A 11 -42.80 -8.76 -2.14
C GLY A 11 -41.48 -7.99 -2.07
N ILE A 12 -41.47 -6.82 -1.42
CA ILE A 12 -40.23 -6.05 -1.19
C ILE A 12 -39.30 -6.82 -0.24
N LYS A 13 -39.83 -7.39 0.84
CA LYS A 13 -39.05 -8.19 1.80
C LYS A 13 -38.41 -9.41 1.14
N ASP A 14 -39.15 -10.10 0.28
CA ASP A 14 -38.66 -11.28 -0.44
C ASP A 14 -37.53 -10.89 -1.41
N LYS A 15 -37.69 -9.82 -2.18
CA LYS A 15 -36.61 -9.29 -3.04
C LYS A 15 -35.38 -8.83 -2.26
N LEU A 16 -35.56 -8.24 -1.07
CA LEU A 16 -34.45 -7.84 -0.21
C LEU A 16 -33.67 -9.06 0.32
N ASN A 17 -34.38 -10.15 0.64
CA ASN A 17 -33.76 -11.40 1.05
C ASN A 17 -33.02 -12.08 -0.11
N GLU A 18 -33.59 -12.08 -1.32
CA GLU A 18 -32.93 -12.57 -2.54
C GLU A 18 -31.67 -11.76 -2.87
N LEU A 19 -31.75 -10.43 -2.78
CA LEU A 19 -30.60 -9.54 -2.98
C LEU A 19 -29.51 -9.82 -1.94
N ARG A 20 -29.88 -9.91 -0.66
CA ARG A 20 -28.94 -10.23 0.43
C ARG A 20 -28.29 -11.59 0.21
N SER A 21 -29.04 -12.60 -0.21
CA SER A 21 -28.51 -13.94 -0.51
C SER A 21 -27.57 -13.92 -1.71
N SER A 22 -27.92 -13.17 -2.76
CA SER A 22 -27.08 -12.99 -3.95
C SER A 22 -25.78 -12.27 -3.62
N VAL A 23 -25.84 -11.21 -2.80
CA VAL A 23 -24.65 -10.48 -2.31
C VAL A 23 -23.79 -11.37 -1.41
N ALA A 24 -24.40 -12.13 -0.49
CA ALA A 24 -23.66 -13.05 0.37
C ALA A 24 -23.00 -14.18 -0.43
N SER A 25 -23.70 -14.69 -1.45
CA SER A 25 -23.16 -15.69 -2.36
C SER A 25 -22.05 -15.11 -3.24
N ALA A 26 -22.16 -13.86 -3.66
CA ALA A 26 -21.10 -13.15 -4.39
C ALA A 26 -19.87 -12.88 -3.51
N LEU A 27 -20.04 -12.52 -2.23
CA LEU A 27 -18.95 -12.40 -1.26
C LEU A 27 -18.28 -13.76 -1.02
N VAL A 28 -19.06 -14.79 -0.73
CA VAL A 28 -18.54 -16.15 -0.51
C VAL A 28 -17.91 -16.71 -1.79
N ALA A 29 -18.45 -16.40 -2.97
CA ALA A 29 -17.83 -16.75 -4.24
C ALA A 29 -16.55 -15.93 -4.47
N SER A 30 -16.47 -14.67 -4.04
CA SER A 30 -15.24 -13.89 -4.10
C SER A 30 -14.16 -14.46 -3.14
N ASP A 31 -14.55 -14.96 -1.97
CA ASP A 31 -13.66 -15.63 -1.01
C ASP A 31 -13.27 -17.05 -1.46
N LYS A 32 -14.23 -17.86 -1.97
CA LYS A 32 -14.01 -19.24 -2.44
C LYS A 32 -13.38 -19.32 -3.82
N SER A 33 -13.57 -18.32 -4.68
CA SER A 33 -12.93 -18.29 -6.00
C SER A 33 -11.42 -18.13 -5.87
N GLY A 34 -10.86 -17.84 -4.70
CA GLY A 34 -9.42 -17.64 -4.60
C GLY A 34 -8.97 -16.49 -5.50
N LEU A 35 -9.78 -15.41 -5.59
CA LEU A 35 -9.26 -14.07 -5.87
C LEU A 35 -8.29 -13.74 -4.74
N SER A 36 -7.11 -14.37 -4.81
CA SER A 36 -6.04 -14.18 -3.86
C SER A 36 -5.81 -12.69 -3.82
N GLN A 37 -6.11 -12.09 -2.68
CA GLN A 37 -5.84 -10.68 -2.50
C GLN A 37 -4.33 -10.51 -2.56
N THR A 38 -3.88 -9.43 -3.20
CA THR A 38 -2.46 -9.08 -3.15
C THR A 38 -2.06 -8.93 -1.69
N ALA A 39 -0.91 -9.47 -1.31
CA ALA A 39 -0.44 -9.37 0.07
C ALA A 39 -0.30 -7.90 0.50
N HIS A 40 -0.39 -7.67 1.80
CA HIS A 40 -0.30 -6.31 2.37
C HIS A 40 1.15 -5.79 2.45
N THR A 41 2.14 -6.69 2.45
CA THR A 41 3.56 -6.35 2.52
C THR A 41 4.25 -6.51 1.16
N VAL A 42 5.28 -5.72 0.91
CA VAL A 42 6.12 -5.83 -0.29
C VAL A 42 6.75 -7.22 -0.41
N SER A 43 7.20 -7.81 0.71
CA SER A 43 7.74 -9.19 0.70
C SER A 43 6.68 -10.22 0.28
N GLY A 44 5.45 -10.15 0.80
CA GLY A 44 4.39 -11.07 0.41
C GLY A 44 3.96 -10.89 -1.05
N ARG A 45 3.94 -9.64 -1.55
CA ARG A 45 3.68 -9.36 -2.98
C ARG A 45 4.79 -9.95 -3.85
N LEU A 46 6.03 -9.88 -3.39
CA LEU A 46 7.18 -10.45 -4.10
C LEU A 46 7.08 -11.97 -4.19
N GLU A 47 6.64 -12.65 -3.12
CA GLU A 47 6.38 -14.09 -3.14
C GLU A 47 5.28 -14.45 -4.14
N GLN A 48 4.17 -13.69 -4.16
CA GLN A 48 3.08 -13.86 -5.12
C GLN A 48 3.55 -13.64 -6.57
N ALA A 49 4.32 -12.57 -6.82
CA ALA A 49 4.91 -12.29 -8.11
C ALA A 49 5.84 -13.41 -8.56
N ASN A 50 6.77 -13.85 -7.70
CA ASN A 50 7.72 -14.92 -8.02
C ASN A 50 7.02 -16.25 -8.32
N LYS A 51 5.90 -16.57 -7.64
CA LYS A 51 5.12 -17.77 -7.95
C LYS A 51 4.61 -17.77 -9.41
N TRP A 52 4.16 -16.62 -9.89
CA TRP A 52 3.78 -16.45 -11.30
C TRP A 52 5.00 -16.48 -12.23
N LEU A 53 6.08 -15.79 -11.87
CA LEU A 53 7.31 -15.75 -12.69
C LEU A 53 7.97 -17.12 -12.87
N LEU A 54 7.78 -18.06 -11.94
CA LEU A 54 8.23 -19.45 -12.10
C LEU A 54 7.49 -20.20 -13.20
N ASN A 55 6.21 -19.88 -13.42
CA ASN A 55 5.36 -20.53 -14.42
C ASN A 55 4.46 -19.49 -15.12
N PRO A 56 5.02 -18.60 -15.97
CA PRO A 56 4.26 -17.48 -16.54
C PRO A 56 3.10 -17.91 -17.46
N HIS A 57 3.16 -19.14 -17.99
CA HIS A 57 2.14 -19.75 -18.84
C HIS A 57 0.91 -20.25 -18.06
N VAL A 58 1.02 -20.40 -16.73
CA VAL A 58 -0.10 -20.84 -15.89
C VAL A 58 -0.93 -19.63 -15.50
N ASP A 59 -2.23 -19.68 -15.81
CA ASP A 59 -3.15 -18.63 -15.42
C ASP A 59 -3.35 -18.60 -13.89
N ASP A 60 -2.85 -17.55 -13.25
CA ASP A 60 -3.01 -17.26 -11.83
C ASP A 60 -4.14 -16.24 -11.57
N ARG A 61 -4.98 -15.98 -12.58
CA ARG A 61 -6.04 -14.97 -12.59
C ARG A 61 -5.51 -13.55 -12.36
N GLY A 62 -4.32 -13.27 -12.91
CA GLY A 62 -3.66 -11.97 -12.86
C GLY A 62 -3.16 -11.59 -11.46
N LEU A 63 -2.93 -12.55 -10.57
CA LEU A 63 -2.44 -12.27 -9.22
C LEU A 63 -1.01 -11.70 -9.25
N GLY A 64 -0.10 -12.35 -9.98
CA GLY A 64 1.31 -12.00 -10.07
C GLY A 64 1.50 -10.61 -10.65
N GLN A 65 0.79 -10.30 -11.75
CA GLN A 65 0.82 -8.98 -12.39
C GLN A 65 0.31 -7.88 -11.45
N ARG A 66 -0.82 -8.11 -10.76
CA ARG A 66 -1.33 -7.17 -9.75
C ARG A 66 -0.35 -7.00 -8.58
N ALA A 67 0.30 -8.07 -8.14
CA ALA A 67 1.31 -7.99 -7.09
C ALA A 67 2.53 -7.15 -7.51
N ILE A 68 3.00 -7.30 -8.75
CA ILE A 68 4.08 -6.48 -9.34
C ILE A 68 3.68 -5.00 -9.39
N ALA A 69 2.49 -4.70 -9.92
CA ALA A 69 1.97 -3.33 -9.97
C ALA A 69 1.91 -2.68 -8.58
N MET A 70 1.50 -3.46 -7.56
CA MET A 70 1.45 -3.00 -6.18
C MET A 70 2.85 -2.81 -5.53
N ILE A 71 3.88 -3.52 -5.98
CA ILE A 71 5.27 -3.26 -5.57
C ILE A 71 5.77 -1.96 -6.21
N ILE A 72 5.52 -1.76 -7.51
CA ILE A 72 5.86 -0.53 -8.23
C ILE A 72 5.21 0.68 -7.57
N HIS A 73 3.91 0.58 -7.24
CA HIS A 73 3.18 1.64 -6.55
C HIS A 73 3.83 2.02 -5.21
N GLU A 74 4.21 1.02 -4.40
CA GLU A 74 4.88 1.31 -3.12
C GLU A 74 6.27 1.93 -3.34
N GLY A 75 7.01 1.47 -4.36
CA GLY A 75 8.29 2.06 -4.76
C GLY A 75 8.16 3.55 -5.09
N LYS A 76 7.20 3.91 -5.95
CA LYS A 76 6.93 5.31 -6.33
C LYS A 76 6.54 6.15 -5.11
N LYS A 77 5.69 5.62 -4.22
CA LYS A 77 5.26 6.29 -2.99
C LYS A 77 6.40 6.54 -2.01
N VAL A 78 7.32 5.58 -1.85
CA VAL A 78 8.52 5.77 -1.02
C VAL A 78 9.46 6.81 -1.64
N ALA A 79 9.63 6.78 -2.98
CA ALA A 79 10.49 7.71 -3.70
C ALA A 79 10.06 9.19 -3.58
N GLU A 80 8.77 9.49 -3.36
CA GLU A 80 8.29 10.86 -3.14
C GLU A 80 9.00 11.62 -2.02
N GLY A 81 9.44 10.90 -0.98
CA GLY A 81 10.12 11.50 0.18
C GLY A 81 11.64 11.45 0.12
N LEU A 82 12.23 10.95 -0.95
CA LEU A 82 13.68 10.79 -1.06
C LEU A 82 14.34 11.94 -1.81
N PRO A 83 15.59 12.29 -1.47
CA PRO A 83 16.34 13.32 -2.18
C PRO A 83 16.90 12.79 -3.50
N GLY A 84 16.90 13.66 -4.52
CA GLY A 84 17.66 13.58 -5.78
C GLY A 84 17.98 12.17 -6.29
N ILE A 85 19.20 11.72 -6.01
CA ILE A 85 19.74 10.46 -6.55
C ILE A 85 18.98 9.23 -6.08
N HIS A 86 18.63 9.14 -4.79
CA HIS A 86 17.93 7.98 -4.24
C HIS A 86 16.50 7.88 -4.78
N LYS A 87 15.85 9.02 -5.01
CA LYS A 87 14.55 9.08 -5.70
C LYS A 87 14.67 8.58 -7.14
N ALA A 88 15.65 9.07 -7.89
CA ALA A 88 15.86 8.69 -9.28
C ALA A 88 16.14 7.19 -9.42
N GLU A 89 16.98 6.61 -8.56
CA GLU A 89 17.29 5.18 -8.54
C GLU A 89 16.04 4.30 -8.37
N ILE A 90 15.17 4.62 -7.40
CA ILE A 90 13.95 3.84 -7.17
C ILE A 90 12.97 3.98 -8.35
N LEU A 91 12.80 5.19 -8.88
CA LEU A 91 11.91 5.42 -10.01
C LEU A 91 12.39 4.68 -11.27
N GLN A 92 13.70 4.69 -11.53
CA GLN A 92 14.28 3.93 -12.63
C GLN A 92 14.01 2.42 -12.47
N LEU A 93 14.22 1.86 -11.27
CA LEU A 93 13.90 0.46 -11.00
C LEU A 93 12.41 0.15 -11.18
N CYS A 94 11.54 1.06 -10.76
CA CYS A 94 10.09 0.92 -11.00
C CYS A 94 9.77 0.84 -12.50
N ASP A 95 10.37 1.69 -13.32
CA ASP A 95 10.12 1.72 -14.77
C ASP A 95 10.72 0.49 -15.49
N GLU A 96 11.88 0.01 -15.05
CA GLU A 96 12.49 -1.23 -15.55
C GLU A 96 11.61 -2.46 -15.23
N VAL A 97 11.11 -2.55 -13.99
CA VAL A 97 10.19 -3.63 -13.57
C VAL A 97 8.88 -3.55 -14.37
N ASP A 98 8.31 -2.36 -14.54
CA ASP A 98 7.08 -2.15 -15.29
C ASP A 98 7.23 -2.58 -16.74
N THR A 99 8.32 -2.17 -17.39
CA THR A 99 8.64 -2.53 -18.77
C THR A 99 8.76 -4.04 -18.96
N LEU A 100 9.51 -4.72 -18.07
CA LEU A 100 9.68 -6.17 -18.14
C LEU A 100 8.37 -6.92 -17.85
N SER A 101 7.54 -6.40 -16.94
CA SER A 101 6.22 -6.98 -16.62
C SER A 101 5.30 -6.93 -17.84
N HIS A 102 5.24 -5.80 -18.55
CA HIS A 102 4.45 -5.68 -19.77
C HIS A 102 4.95 -6.61 -20.88
N GLN A 103 6.27 -6.66 -21.11
CA GLN A 103 6.85 -7.57 -22.12
C GLN A 103 6.52 -9.04 -21.83
N LEU A 104 6.58 -9.47 -20.56
CA LEU A 104 6.21 -10.83 -20.19
C LEU A 104 4.72 -11.09 -20.35
N ALA A 105 3.87 -10.14 -19.93
CA ALA A 105 2.43 -10.23 -20.07
C ALA A 105 2.00 -10.36 -21.54
N ASP A 106 2.62 -9.60 -22.44
CA ASP A 106 2.38 -9.69 -23.89
C ASP A 106 2.74 -11.07 -24.42
N LEU A 107 3.90 -11.62 -24.05
CA LEU A 107 4.29 -12.98 -24.46
C LEU A 107 3.29 -14.03 -23.94
N CYS A 108 2.85 -13.92 -22.69
CA CYS A 108 1.84 -14.82 -22.12
C CYS A 108 0.50 -14.72 -22.86
N ALA A 109 0.05 -13.52 -23.21
CA ALA A 109 -1.20 -13.29 -23.95
C ALA A 109 -1.18 -13.92 -25.35
N HIS A 110 0.00 -14.02 -25.97
CA HIS A 110 0.19 -14.68 -27.27
C HIS A 110 0.47 -16.19 -27.15
N GLY A 111 0.33 -16.78 -25.96
CA GLY A 111 0.62 -18.20 -25.71
C GLY A 111 2.13 -18.54 -25.72
N GLN A 112 3.00 -17.54 -25.66
CA GLN A 112 4.46 -17.67 -25.70
C GLN A 112 5.11 -17.63 -24.30
N GLY A 113 4.32 -17.81 -23.24
CA GLY A 113 4.76 -17.74 -21.84
C GLY A 113 5.77 -18.83 -21.41
N ASP A 114 5.90 -19.91 -22.18
CA ASP A 114 6.86 -21.00 -21.92
C ASP A 114 8.10 -20.96 -22.84
N THR A 115 8.22 -19.91 -23.66
CA THR A 115 9.40 -19.76 -24.53
C THR A 115 10.66 -19.44 -23.73
N PRO A 116 11.86 -19.81 -24.22
CA PRO A 116 13.13 -19.42 -23.58
C PRO A 116 13.25 -17.91 -23.34
N ARG A 117 12.70 -17.11 -24.26
CA ARG A 117 12.62 -15.65 -24.15
C ARG A 117 11.74 -15.20 -22.99
N ALA A 118 10.56 -15.78 -22.82
CA ALA A 118 9.68 -15.48 -21.70
C ALA A 118 10.33 -15.85 -20.36
N GLN A 119 11.00 -17.01 -20.29
CA GLN A 119 11.72 -17.45 -19.09
C GLN A 119 12.90 -16.52 -18.75
N GLU A 120 13.64 -16.03 -19.75
CA GLU A 120 14.70 -15.05 -19.54
C GLU A 120 14.17 -13.72 -18.97
N ILE A 121 13.07 -13.20 -19.54
CA ILE A 121 12.41 -11.99 -19.05
C ILE A 121 11.90 -12.21 -17.62
N ALA A 122 11.27 -13.34 -17.32
CA ALA A 122 10.77 -13.67 -16.00
C ALA A 122 11.89 -13.71 -14.95
N ARG A 123 13.05 -14.30 -15.28
CA ARG A 123 14.23 -14.31 -14.41
C ARG A 123 14.77 -12.90 -14.17
N LYS A 124 14.88 -12.08 -15.22
CA LYS A 124 15.35 -10.69 -15.13
C LYS A 124 14.39 -9.83 -14.29
N LEU A 125 13.09 -10.01 -14.49
CA LEU A 125 12.03 -9.36 -13.73
C LEU A 125 12.08 -9.73 -12.26
N SER A 126 12.27 -11.02 -11.94
CA SER A 126 12.45 -11.48 -10.56
C SER A 126 13.63 -10.78 -9.88
N GLN A 127 14.80 -10.73 -10.54
CA GLN A 127 15.99 -10.02 -10.03
C GLN A 127 15.71 -8.54 -9.77
N LYS A 128 15.07 -7.85 -10.72
CA LYS A 128 14.73 -6.43 -10.60
C LYS A 128 13.70 -6.16 -9.49
N LEU A 129 12.76 -7.06 -9.27
CA LEU A 129 11.83 -6.99 -8.15
C LEU A 129 12.54 -7.15 -6.80
N TYR A 130 13.54 -8.03 -6.69
CA TYR A 130 14.37 -8.13 -5.49
C TYR A 130 15.19 -6.86 -5.24
N GLU A 131 15.80 -6.28 -6.28
CA GLU A 131 16.51 -5.00 -6.19
C GLU A 131 15.59 -3.88 -5.70
N LEU A 132 14.41 -3.75 -6.32
CA LEU A 132 13.40 -2.75 -5.94
C LEU A 132 12.92 -2.94 -4.50
N LYS A 133 12.62 -4.17 -4.09
CA LYS A 133 12.23 -4.49 -2.71
C LYS A 133 13.30 -4.09 -1.69
N ASN A 134 14.57 -4.36 -1.99
CA ASN A 134 15.67 -3.99 -1.11
C ASN A 134 15.86 -2.46 -1.03
N ARG A 135 15.73 -1.76 -2.16
CA ARG A 135 15.81 -0.28 -2.19
C ARG A 135 14.66 0.38 -1.44
N ILE A 136 13.44 -0.14 -1.59
CA ILE A 136 12.28 0.27 -0.79
C ILE A 136 12.59 0.11 0.70
N GLN A 137 13.11 -1.05 1.12
CA GLN A 137 13.45 -1.31 2.52
C GLN A 137 14.49 -0.33 3.07
N GLN A 138 15.56 -0.09 2.33
CA GLN A 138 16.61 0.85 2.72
C GLN A 138 16.07 2.28 2.86
N ALA A 139 15.31 2.74 1.87
CA ALA A 139 14.70 4.08 1.88
C ALA A 139 13.74 4.27 3.07
N VAL A 140 12.93 3.26 3.38
CA VAL A 140 12.02 3.28 4.53
C VAL A 140 12.81 3.40 5.84
N VAL A 141 13.91 2.68 5.99
CA VAL A 141 14.76 2.77 7.19
C VAL A 141 15.37 4.16 7.33
N SER A 142 15.95 4.71 6.26
CA SER A 142 16.50 6.09 6.27
C SER A 142 15.44 7.11 6.68
N ARG A 143 14.24 7.00 6.13
CA ARG A 143 13.12 7.88 6.46
C ARG A 143 12.68 7.79 7.92
N VAL A 144 12.67 6.59 8.51
CA VAL A 144 12.37 6.42 9.94
C VAL A 144 13.40 7.17 10.79
N VAL A 145 14.69 7.08 10.43
CA VAL A 145 15.74 7.81 11.15
C VAL A 145 15.52 9.32 11.05
N GLU A 146 15.20 9.83 9.85
CA GLU A 146 14.98 11.26 9.62
C GLU A 146 13.73 11.80 10.34
N ASP A 147 12.59 11.11 10.24
CA ASP A 147 11.32 11.61 10.81
C ASP A 147 11.25 11.45 12.34
N PHE A 148 12.02 10.52 12.92
CA PHE A 148 12.02 10.24 14.36
C PHE A 148 13.29 10.68 15.10
N ILE A 149 14.16 11.47 14.46
CA ILE A 149 15.36 12.03 15.11
C ILE A 149 15.00 12.92 16.30
N ASP A 150 13.87 13.64 16.22
CA ASP A 150 13.38 14.50 17.28
C ASP A 150 11.86 14.42 17.39
N ILE A 151 11.42 13.60 18.35
CA ILE A 151 10.01 13.42 18.69
C ILE A 151 9.54 14.38 19.80
N THR A 152 10.46 15.13 20.41
CA THR A 152 10.20 15.86 21.66
C THR A 152 9.97 17.35 21.43
N THR A 153 10.74 17.97 20.52
CA THR A 153 10.70 19.41 20.30
C THR A 153 9.34 19.92 19.82
N PRO A 154 8.65 19.28 18.84
CA PRO A 154 7.35 19.78 18.40
C PRO A 154 6.31 19.81 19.53
N LEU A 155 6.31 18.77 20.38
CA LEU A 155 5.41 18.68 21.54
C LEU A 155 5.76 19.73 22.61
N LYS A 156 7.05 19.90 22.90
CA LYS A 156 7.51 20.89 23.87
C LYS A 156 7.16 22.31 23.41
N GLN A 157 7.48 22.66 22.16
CA GLN A 157 7.18 23.99 21.61
C GLN A 157 5.68 24.29 21.59
N PHE A 158 4.84 23.29 21.27
CA PHE A 158 3.40 23.43 21.36
C PHE A 158 2.94 23.66 22.81
N THR A 159 3.46 22.88 23.75
CA THR A 159 3.14 23.01 25.19
C THR A 159 3.54 24.39 25.72
N ASP A 160 4.75 24.86 25.39
CA ASP A 160 5.25 26.18 25.76
C ASP A 160 4.37 27.30 25.17
N ALA A 161 3.88 27.13 23.93
CA ALA A 161 2.98 28.08 23.28
C ALA A 161 1.59 28.13 23.95
N VAL A 162 1.04 26.98 24.37
CA VAL A 162 -0.22 26.90 25.14
C VAL A 162 -0.09 27.61 26.48
N LEU A 163 1.03 27.41 27.17
CA LEU A 163 1.30 27.97 28.50
C LEU A 163 1.74 29.45 28.46
N THR A 164 1.84 30.07 27.28
CA THR A 164 2.24 31.46 27.13
C THR A 164 1.22 32.39 27.82
N PRO A 165 1.66 33.32 28.72
CA PRO A 165 0.75 34.19 29.47
C PRO A 165 -0.15 35.06 28.60
N GLU A 166 -1.38 35.29 29.08
CA GLU A 166 -2.32 36.19 28.44
C GLU A 166 -1.79 37.63 28.40
N GLY A 167 -2.02 38.33 27.29
CA GLY A 167 -1.48 39.67 27.04
C GLY A 167 -0.08 39.69 26.40
N THR A 168 0.58 38.54 26.24
CA THR A 168 1.86 38.47 25.50
C THR A 168 1.63 38.85 24.02
N PRO A 169 2.34 39.84 23.47
CA PRO A 169 2.23 40.21 22.07
C PRO A 169 2.53 39.02 21.15
N GLY A 170 1.69 38.78 20.14
CA GLY A 170 1.88 37.69 19.18
C GLY A 170 1.59 36.28 19.72
N ARG A 171 0.98 36.14 20.91
CA ARG A 171 0.62 34.84 21.52
C ARG A 171 -0.17 33.93 20.57
N GLU A 172 -1.20 34.47 19.95
CA GLU A 172 -2.09 33.70 19.04
C GLU A 172 -1.33 33.22 17.80
N GLN A 173 -0.49 34.09 17.21
CA GLN A 173 0.36 33.71 16.09
C GLN A 173 1.34 32.59 16.48
N ASN A 174 2.05 32.74 17.61
CA ASN A 174 2.97 31.71 18.10
C ASN A 174 2.25 30.38 18.34
N PHE A 175 1.07 30.40 18.97
CA PHE A 175 0.26 29.20 19.16
C PHE A 175 -0.12 28.53 17.84
N ASN A 176 -0.58 29.30 16.85
CA ASN A 176 -0.94 28.77 15.53
C ASN A 176 0.27 28.17 14.82
N ASP A 177 1.42 28.85 14.83
CA ASP A 177 2.66 28.37 14.21
C ASP A 177 3.13 27.05 14.85
N LYS A 178 3.09 26.94 16.18
CA LYS A 178 3.49 25.71 16.89
C LYS A 178 2.47 24.59 16.73
N THR A 179 1.19 24.91 16.62
CA THR A 179 0.14 23.94 16.28
C THR A 179 0.37 23.35 14.89
N HIS A 180 0.63 24.19 13.89
CA HIS A 180 0.97 23.72 12.54
C HIS A 180 2.25 22.89 12.51
N ALA A 181 3.29 23.29 13.24
CA ALA A 181 4.53 22.53 13.34
C ALA A 181 4.29 21.12 13.93
N LEU A 182 3.49 21.01 15.00
CA LEU A 182 3.14 19.73 15.60
C LEU A 182 2.28 18.87 14.65
N GLN A 183 1.29 19.47 13.98
CA GLN A 183 0.46 18.76 13.01
C GLN A 183 1.27 18.22 11.83
N ASN A 184 2.24 18.99 11.34
CA ASN A 184 3.16 18.57 10.29
C ASN A 184 4.04 17.40 10.75
N PHE A 185 4.55 17.45 11.98
CA PHE A 185 5.28 16.33 12.57
C PHE A 185 4.41 15.06 12.64
N SER A 186 3.21 15.15 13.20
CA SER A 186 2.29 14.01 13.32
C SER A 186 1.92 13.40 11.97
N SER A 187 1.67 14.25 10.95
CA SER A 187 1.38 13.80 9.59
C SER A 187 2.56 13.04 8.96
N ARG A 188 3.79 13.54 9.14
CA ARG A 188 5.01 12.85 8.67
C ARG A 188 5.19 11.50 9.37
N ALA A 189 5.08 11.48 10.70
CA ALA A 189 5.19 10.25 11.49
C ALA A 189 4.18 9.19 11.04
N ALA A 190 2.91 9.57 10.82
CA ALA A 190 1.87 8.68 10.32
C ALA A 190 2.17 8.18 8.89
N LYS A 191 2.66 9.05 7.98
CA LYS A 191 3.07 8.63 6.62
C LYS A 191 4.19 7.59 6.69
N THR A 192 5.18 7.81 7.55
CA THR A 192 6.32 6.90 7.72
C THR A 192 5.91 5.57 8.35
N ALA A 193 5.03 5.58 9.36
CA ALA A 193 4.47 4.35 9.93
C ALA A 193 3.75 3.49 8.87
N ARG A 194 2.95 4.12 7.98
CA ARG A 194 2.31 3.41 6.85
C ARG A 194 3.33 2.83 5.86
N MET A 195 4.41 3.54 5.58
CA MET A 195 5.48 3.05 4.71
C MET A 195 6.25 1.88 5.33
N VAL A 196 6.50 1.92 6.64
CA VAL A 196 7.11 0.80 7.38
C VAL A 196 6.20 -0.41 7.37
N ALA A 197 4.89 -0.24 7.57
CA ALA A 197 3.94 -1.34 7.53
C ALA A 197 3.98 -2.08 6.17
N ALA A 198 4.00 -1.33 5.07
CA ALA A 198 3.99 -1.88 3.71
C ALA A 198 5.36 -2.43 3.27
N GLY A 199 6.44 -1.66 3.43
CA GLY A 199 7.76 -1.96 2.88
C GLY A 199 8.82 -2.40 3.90
N GLY A 200 8.74 -1.93 5.15
CA GLY A 200 9.79 -2.09 6.17
C GLY A 200 9.58 -3.22 7.18
N SER A 201 8.37 -3.78 7.31
CA SER A 201 7.97 -4.72 8.37
C SER A 201 8.64 -6.10 8.31
N GLY A 202 9.58 -6.33 7.39
CA GLY A 202 10.25 -7.62 7.20
C GLY A 202 9.31 -8.77 6.84
N GLY A 203 8.07 -8.48 6.43
CA GLY A 203 7.02 -9.48 6.20
C GLY A 203 6.18 -9.83 7.44
N ASN A 204 6.44 -9.22 8.60
CA ASN A 204 5.65 -9.47 9.81
C ASN A 204 4.27 -8.78 9.72
N LYS A 205 3.24 -9.55 9.34
CA LYS A 205 1.87 -9.08 9.17
C LYS A 205 1.29 -8.42 10.43
N LYS A 206 1.51 -9.01 11.62
CA LYS A 206 0.98 -8.46 12.89
C LYS A 206 1.58 -7.08 13.20
N LEU A 207 2.88 -6.94 12.95
CA LEU A 207 3.57 -5.66 13.12
C LEU A 207 3.06 -4.62 12.11
N ALA A 208 2.86 -5.02 10.85
CA ALA A 208 2.30 -4.14 9.83
C ALA A 208 0.89 -3.64 10.20
N GLU A 209 0.02 -4.53 10.68
CA GLU A 209 -1.34 -4.16 11.14
C GLU A 209 -1.31 -3.23 12.35
N ALA A 210 -0.45 -3.49 13.33
CA ALA A 210 -0.28 -2.62 14.49
C ALA A 210 0.15 -1.20 14.08
N LEU A 211 1.12 -1.08 13.17
CA LEU A 211 1.58 0.21 12.64
C LEU A 211 0.49 0.95 11.86
N LEU A 212 -0.33 0.24 11.09
CA LEU A 212 -1.46 0.85 10.37
C LEU A 212 -2.51 1.40 11.33
N ASN A 213 -2.84 0.65 12.38
CA ASN A 213 -3.77 1.10 13.41
C ASN A 213 -3.24 2.35 14.12
N SER A 214 -1.97 2.36 14.54
CA SER A 214 -1.34 3.53 15.16
C SER A 214 -1.28 4.75 14.24
N ALA A 215 -1.09 4.55 12.93
CA ALA A 215 -1.03 5.64 11.96
C ALA A 215 -2.39 6.24 11.57
N SER A 216 -3.49 5.62 12.03
CA SER A 216 -4.87 6.06 11.78
C SER A 216 -5.52 6.79 12.96
N GLN A 217 -4.82 6.84 14.10
CA GLN A 217 -5.21 7.64 15.27
C GLN A 217 -4.70 9.07 15.14
#